data_AF-A0A328EFZ6-F1
#
_entry.id   AF-A0A328EFZ6-F1
#
_cell.length_a   1.000
_cell.length_b   1.000
_cell.length_c   1.000
_cell.angle_alpha   90.00
_cell.angle_beta   90.00
_cell.angle_gamma   90.00
#
_symmetry.space_group_name_H-M   'P 1'
#
loop_
_entity.id
_entity.type
_entity.pdbx_description
1 polymer ?
#
loop_
_entity_poly.entity_id
_entity_poly.type
_entity_poly.pdbx_seq_one_letter_code
_entity_poly.pdbx_strand_id
1 'polypeptide(L)'
;MTIIGLSIQDPLWKKVIGYANDCPWEAGTILAQKMIENDFSDLERVFVAIEDDKIVGFCTFTKEDGIPNCEYVPFVGFIFVDEGYRGQRLSERLINSVQEYAKALNFKNLYIVSDHRGLYEKYGFNKIDESIDIKGRRETIFCRAIKEKTDQTVFLTSKICEKQELDGKLALSKLSNENGFLDNLKKQIKTQNTFVMVASDPTAYEKNDQFLQLDRQALTLSDLHFQKYLVLDNRNKDKVKTVLDQASLVILAGGNTYEQNQFFSTIDLGKHLKSIDCPIVGISAGAMNCGEIVINSSEKSKNPDLPLILKGMGISQYTIVPHFEKKQKNPDEMKLIIQASQKMKIYAVQDGSYLLNDTIYGRCDLIYQGKITKICDIGESFLLKK
;
A
#
# COMPACT_ATOMS: atom_id res chain seq x y z
N MET A 1 -7.30 21.09 6.87
CA MET A 1 -7.46 21.09 5.40
C MET A 1 -7.93 19.74 4.83
N THR A 2 -9.02 19.76 4.06
CA THR A 2 -9.62 18.61 3.35
C THR A 2 -9.68 18.91 1.84
N ILE A 3 -9.54 17.89 0.98
CA ILE A 3 -9.75 18.03 -0.47
C ILE A 3 -10.89 17.10 -0.88
N ILE A 4 -11.85 17.62 -1.63
CA ILE A 4 -13.04 16.87 -2.09
C ILE A 4 -13.23 17.06 -3.59
N GLY A 5 -13.60 16.00 -4.31
CA GLY A 5 -13.97 16.05 -5.73
C GLY A 5 -15.48 16.19 -5.87
N LEU A 6 -15.92 17.24 -6.55
CA LEU A 6 -17.33 17.60 -6.72
C LEU A 6 -17.84 17.24 -8.11
N SER A 7 -19.09 16.80 -8.16
CA SER A 7 -19.95 16.65 -9.32
C SER A 7 -21.00 17.77 -9.36
N ILE A 8 -21.71 17.91 -10.48
CA ILE A 8 -22.71 18.97 -10.70
C ILE A 8 -23.78 19.02 -9.60
N GLN A 9 -24.13 17.88 -9.00
CA GLN A 9 -25.18 17.79 -7.98
C GLN A 9 -24.70 18.14 -6.57
N ASP A 10 -23.41 18.38 -6.37
CA ASP A 10 -22.87 18.63 -5.04
C ASP A 10 -23.32 19.98 -4.46
N PRO A 11 -23.72 20.04 -3.17
CA PRO A 11 -24.20 21.28 -2.55
C PRO A 11 -23.20 22.44 -2.57
N LEU A 12 -21.90 22.13 -2.64
CA LEU A 12 -20.83 23.12 -2.70
C LEU A 12 -20.63 23.72 -4.09
N TRP A 13 -21.23 23.16 -5.15
CA TRP A 13 -21.02 23.58 -6.55
C TRP A 13 -21.21 25.09 -6.74
N LYS A 14 -22.31 25.65 -6.22
CA LYS A 14 -22.59 27.10 -6.29
C LYS A 14 -21.57 27.96 -5.55
N LYS A 15 -21.06 27.49 -4.40
CA LYS A 15 -20.04 28.22 -3.63
C LYS A 15 -18.71 28.25 -4.39
N VAL A 16 -18.39 27.16 -5.09
CA VAL A 16 -17.18 27.04 -5.90
C VAL A 16 -17.27 27.90 -7.17
N ILE A 17 -18.44 28.00 -7.81
CA ILE A 17 -18.68 28.96 -8.90
C ILE A 17 -18.30 30.38 -8.47
N GLY A 18 -18.83 30.84 -7.33
CA GLY A 18 -18.51 32.17 -6.80
C GLY A 18 -17.02 32.33 -6.52
N TYR A 19 -16.41 31.35 -5.84
CA TYR A 19 -14.98 31.39 -5.54
C TYR A 19 -14.10 31.42 -6.81
N ALA A 20 -14.40 30.60 -7.82
CA ALA A 20 -13.66 30.57 -9.07
C ALA A 20 -13.83 31.87 -9.87
N ASN A 21 -15.03 32.45 -9.86
CA ASN A 21 -15.33 33.72 -10.53
C ASN A 21 -14.60 34.91 -9.88
N ASP A 22 -14.52 34.91 -8.55
CA ASP A 22 -13.99 36.04 -7.77
C ASP A 22 -12.47 35.93 -7.53
N CYS A 23 -11.83 34.82 -7.95
CA CYS A 23 -10.40 34.65 -7.76
C CYS A 23 -9.60 35.57 -8.71
N PRO A 24 -8.36 35.96 -8.34
CA PRO A 24 -7.56 36.91 -9.12
C PRO A 24 -7.01 36.33 -10.43
N TRP A 25 -7.25 35.06 -10.73
CA TRP A 25 -6.74 34.39 -11.92
C TRP A 25 -7.79 34.38 -13.03
N GLU A 26 -7.48 34.97 -14.19
CA GLU A 26 -8.42 35.14 -15.31
C GLU A 26 -9.12 33.83 -15.72
N ALA A 27 -8.39 32.71 -15.75
CA ALA A 27 -8.97 31.41 -16.10
C ALA A 27 -9.98 30.88 -15.06
N GLY A 28 -10.01 31.43 -13.84
CA GLY A 28 -11.04 31.15 -12.84
C GLY A 28 -12.44 31.50 -13.33
N THR A 29 -12.60 32.62 -14.05
CA THR A 29 -13.88 33.02 -14.65
C THR A 29 -14.36 32.04 -15.72
N ILE A 30 -13.43 31.45 -16.48
CA ILE A 30 -13.72 30.41 -17.48
C ILE A 30 -14.22 29.13 -16.80
N LEU A 31 -13.56 28.71 -15.71
CA LEU A 31 -14.02 27.58 -14.91
C LEU A 31 -15.42 27.85 -14.34
N ALA A 32 -15.64 29.03 -13.77
CA ALA A 32 -16.94 29.40 -13.21
C ALA A 32 -18.05 29.32 -14.28
N GLN A 33 -17.78 29.81 -15.49
CA GLN A 33 -18.73 29.72 -16.60
C GLN A 33 -19.03 28.27 -16.99
N LYS A 34 -18.00 27.41 -17.16
CA LYS A 34 -18.22 25.97 -17.40
C LYS A 34 -19.06 25.31 -16.30
N MET A 35 -18.84 25.69 -15.05
CA MET A 35 -19.61 25.17 -13.91
C MET A 35 -21.06 25.66 -13.89
N ILE A 36 -21.31 26.91 -14.31
CA ILE A 36 -22.67 27.48 -14.46
C ILE A 36 -23.44 26.75 -15.57
N GLU A 37 -22.77 26.48 -16.69
CA GLU A 37 -23.34 25.79 -17.85
C GLU A 37 -23.47 24.28 -17.64
N ASN A 38 -22.92 23.75 -16.55
CA ASN A 38 -22.80 22.32 -16.27
C ASN A 38 -22.08 21.57 -17.41
N ASP A 39 -21.07 22.20 -18.01
CA ASP A 39 -20.24 21.64 -19.07
C ASP A 39 -19.18 20.67 -18.48
N PHE A 40 -19.68 19.62 -17.83
CA PHE A 40 -18.92 18.54 -17.23
C PHE A 40 -19.68 17.23 -17.44
N SER A 41 -18.99 16.21 -17.92
CA SER A 41 -19.53 14.85 -17.99
C SER A 41 -19.57 14.17 -16.61
N ASP A 42 -20.30 13.06 -16.50
CA ASP A 42 -20.44 12.29 -15.25
C ASP A 42 -19.12 11.78 -14.66
N LEU A 43 -18.05 11.75 -15.44
CA LEU A 43 -16.72 11.35 -15.00
C LEU A 43 -15.85 12.53 -14.56
N GLU A 44 -16.17 13.75 -14.97
CA GLU A 44 -15.36 14.93 -14.70
C GLU A 44 -15.70 15.53 -13.34
N ARG A 45 -14.69 16.10 -12.68
CA ARG A 45 -14.82 16.57 -11.30
C ARG A 45 -14.09 17.89 -11.11
N VAL A 46 -14.65 18.74 -10.25
CA VAL A 46 -13.95 19.91 -9.70
C VAL A 46 -13.46 19.56 -8.31
N PHE A 47 -12.15 19.51 -8.11
CA PHE A 47 -11.55 19.27 -6.81
C PHE A 47 -11.33 20.60 -6.10
N VAL A 48 -11.75 20.67 -4.83
CA VAL A 48 -11.58 21.88 -4.01
C VAL A 48 -10.89 21.58 -2.70
N ALA A 49 -9.94 22.45 -2.33
CA ALA A 49 -9.27 22.43 -1.04
C ALA A 49 -10.01 23.35 -0.06
N ILE A 50 -10.32 22.82 1.12
CA ILE A 50 -11.08 23.52 2.16
C ILE A 50 -10.27 23.52 3.47
N GLU A 51 -10.07 24.70 4.04
CA GLU A 51 -9.48 24.91 5.36
C GLU A 51 -10.37 25.84 6.18
N ASP A 52 -10.75 25.42 7.39
CA ASP A 52 -11.65 26.15 8.29
C ASP A 52 -12.91 26.70 7.59
N ASP A 53 -13.60 25.81 6.85
CA ASP A 53 -14.81 26.09 6.04
C ASP A 53 -14.64 27.09 4.88
N LYS A 54 -13.41 27.48 4.57
CA LYS A 54 -13.05 28.36 3.44
C LYS A 54 -12.45 27.54 2.30
N ILE A 55 -12.87 27.86 1.07
CA ILE A 55 -12.22 27.32 -0.13
C ILE A 55 -10.91 28.09 -0.31
N VAL A 56 -9.82 27.36 -0.48
CA VAL A 56 -8.45 27.92 -0.54
C VAL A 56 -7.68 27.50 -1.80
N GLY A 57 -8.35 26.75 -2.69
CA GLY A 57 -7.81 26.35 -3.98
C GLY A 57 -8.72 25.35 -4.68
N PHE A 58 -8.50 25.18 -5.98
CA PHE A 58 -9.21 24.22 -6.80
C PHE A 58 -8.34 23.67 -7.93
N CYS A 59 -8.74 22.54 -8.48
CA CYS A 59 -8.33 22.05 -9.79
C CYS A 59 -9.44 21.21 -10.40
N THR A 60 -9.25 20.75 -11.64
CA THR A 60 -10.24 19.92 -12.33
C THR A 60 -9.63 18.60 -12.78
N PHE A 61 -10.50 17.61 -12.97
CA PHE A 61 -10.23 16.41 -13.73
C PHE A 61 -11.14 16.43 -14.96
N THR A 62 -10.57 16.60 -16.15
CA THR A 62 -11.32 16.78 -17.39
C THR A 62 -10.82 15.86 -18.51
N LYS A 63 -11.70 15.61 -19.49
CA LYS A 63 -11.34 14.90 -20.72
C LYS A 63 -10.66 15.82 -21.74
N GLU A 64 -11.02 17.09 -21.68
CA GLU A 64 -10.54 18.13 -22.59
C GLU A 64 -9.85 19.25 -21.80
N ASP A 65 -8.93 19.94 -22.47
CA ASP A 65 -8.23 21.12 -21.98
C ASP A 65 -8.04 22.10 -23.15
N GLY A 66 -7.25 23.16 -23.01
CA GLY A 66 -7.06 24.21 -24.01
C GLY A 66 -6.44 23.79 -25.34
N ILE A 67 -6.14 22.50 -25.57
CA ILE A 67 -5.57 21.98 -26.81
C ILE A 67 -6.67 21.26 -27.62
N PRO A 68 -7.02 21.77 -28.82
CA PRO A 68 -8.05 21.15 -29.65
C PRO A 68 -7.58 19.79 -30.19
N ASN A 69 -8.50 18.80 -30.23
CA ASN A 69 -8.27 17.45 -30.74
C ASN A 69 -7.06 16.73 -30.10
N CYS A 70 -6.82 16.97 -28.81
CA CYS A 70 -5.73 16.31 -28.09
C CYS A 70 -6.07 14.84 -27.78
N GLU A 71 -5.18 13.91 -28.13
CA GLU A 71 -5.37 12.47 -27.87
C GLU A 71 -5.07 12.07 -26.41
N TYR A 72 -4.44 12.96 -25.64
CA TYR A 72 -4.10 12.70 -24.25
C TYR A 72 -5.31 12.89 -23.34
N VAL A 73 -5.53 11.95 -22.43
CA VAL A 73 -6.64 11.99 -21.46
C VAL A 73 -6.28 11.13 -20.23
N PRO A 74 -6.58 11.56 -19.00
CA PRO A 74 -7.29 12.79 -18.61
C PRO A 74 -6.36 13.91 -18.15
N PHE A 75 -6.87 15.14 -18.15
CA PHE A 75 -6.15 16.34 -17.78
C PHE A 75 -6.41 16.75 -16.33
N VAL A 76 -5.38 17.35 -15.71
CA VAL A 76 -5.52 18.19 -14.53
C VAL A 76 -5.51 19.65 -14.96
N GLY A 77 -6.70 20.22 -15.16
CA GLY A 77 -6.87 21.61 -15.59
C GLY A 77 -7.16 22.57 -14.43
N PHE A 78 -7.18 23.86 -14.72
CA PHE A 78 -7.63 24.93 -13.80
C PHE A 78 -7.01 24.88 -12.39
N ILE A 79 -5.68 24.71 -12.29
CA ILE A 79 -5.01 24.58 -10.99
C ILE A 79 -4.79 25.95 -10.36
N PHE A 80 -5.50 26.25 -9.27
CA PHE A 80 -5.39 27.50 -8.53
C PHE A 80 -5.26 27.27 -7.02
N VAL A 81 -4.40 28.08 -6.38
CA VAL A 81 -4.23 28.14 -4.93
C VAL A 81 -4.23 29.60 -4.50
N ASP A 82 -5.05 29.90 -3.49
CA ASP A 82 -5.14 31.21 -2.86
C ASP A 82 -3.78 31.67 -2.34
N GLU A 83 -3.48 32.96 -2.47
CA GLU A 83 -2.15 33.51 -2.22
C GLU A 83 -1.66 33.25 -0.79
N GLY A 84 -2.55 33.33 0.20
CA GLY A 84 -2.23 33.07 1.61
C GLY A 84 -1.86 31.61 1.90
N TYR A 85 -2.19 30.69 0.99
CA TYR A 85 -2.00 29.25 1.14
C TYR A 85 -0.91 28.70 0.19
N ARG A 86 -0.28 29.56 -0.61
CA ARG A 86 0.86 29.19 -1.46
C ARG A 86 2.10 28.82 -0.62
N GLY A 87 3.03 28.09 -1.21
CA GLY A 87 4.24 27.59 -0.52
C GLY A 87 4.01 26.35 0.35
N GLN A 88 2.75 25.95 0.59
CA GLN A 88 2.39 24.78 1.41
C GLN A 88 2.19 23.49 0.59
N ARG A 89 2.69 23.47 -0.66
CA ARG A 89 2.53 22.35 -1.62
C ARG A 89 1.07 21.97 -1.88
N LEU A 90 0.13 22.92 -1.78
CA LEU A 90 -1.29 22.64 -1.94
C LEU A 90 -1.66 22.20 -3.37
N SER A 91 -1.01 22.77 -4.40
CA SER A 91 -1.16 22.32 -5.79
C SER A 91 -0.79 20.84 -5.95
N GLU A 92 0.28 20.38 -5.31
CA GLU A 92 0.68 18.97 -5.33
C GLU A 92 -0.38 18.08 -4.67
N ARG A 93 -0.96 18.52 -3.54
CA ARG A 93 -2.03 17.79 -2.85
C ARG A 93 -3.32 17.70 -3.69
N LEU A 94 -3.68 18.78 -4.38
CA LEU A 94 -4.78 18.83 -5.33
C LEU A 94 -4.56 17.84 -6.49
N ILE A 95 -3.40 17.92 -7.15
CA ILE A 95 -3.00 17.01 -8.23
C ILE A 95 -3.01 15.55 -7.76
N ASN A 96 -2.49 15.26 -6.58
CA ASN A 96 -2.49 13.89 -6.04
C ASN A 96 -3.92 13.37 -5.75
N SER A 97 -4.84 14.25 -5.34
CA SER A 97 -6.25 13.87 -5.15
C SER A 97 -6.92 13.53 -6.48
N VAL A 98 -6.62 14.30 -7.53
CA VAL A 98 -7.04 14.00 -8.90
C VAL A 98 -6.44 12.67 -9.38
N GLN A 99 -5.17 12.38 -9.06
CA GLN A 99 -4.51 11.12 -9.40
C GLN A 99 -5.21 9.92 -8.78
N GLU A 100 -5.58 9.97 -7.49
CA GLU A 100 -6.29 8.86 -6.86
C GLU A 100 -7.67 8.62 -7.48
N TYR A 101 -8.36 9.68 -7.90
CA TYR A 101 -9.60 9.55 -8.65
C TYR A 101 -9.40 8.97 -10.06
N ALA A 102 -8.42 9.47 -10.81
CA ALA A 102 -8.04 8.95 -12.12
C ALA A 102 -7.68 7.46 -12.05
N LYS A 103 -6.96 7.07 -11.00
CA LYS A 103 -6.60 5.68 -10.70
C LYS A 103 -7.83 4.81 -10.43
N ALA A 104 -8.82 5.31 -9.68
CA ALA A 104 -10.09 4.61 -9.45
C ALA A 104 -10.88 4.38 -10.76
N LEU A 105 -10.68 5.23 -11.76
CA LEU A 105 -11.22 5.10 -13.11
C LEU A 105 -10.33 4.28 -14.06
N ASN A 106 -9.27 3.63 -13.55
CA ASN A 106 -8.30 2.83 -14.31
C ASN A 106 -7.44 3.59 -15.33
N PHE A 107 -7.33 4.91 -15.23
CA PHE A 107 -6.34 5.64 -16.02
C PHE A 107 -4.92 5.26 -15.59
N LYS A 108 -4.00 5.22 -16.56
CA LYS A 108 -2.59 4.90 -16.34
C LYS A 108 -1.69 6.13 -16.37
N ASN A 109 -2.19 7.26 -16.85
CA ASN A 109 -1.45 8.53 -16.96
C ASN A 109 -2.36 9.69 -16.53
N LEU A 110 -1.74 10.78 -16.10
CA LEU A 110 -2.33 12.11 -15.94
C LEU A 110 -1.58 13.11 -16.81
N TYR A 111 -2.31 14.09 -17.35
CA TYR A 111 -1.74 15.09 -18.24
C TYR A 111 -1.97 16.51 -17.71
N ILE A 112 -1.05 17.42 -17.98
CA ILE A 112 -1.16 18.86 -17.68
C ILE A 112 -0.70 19.64 -18.90
N VAL A 113 -1.46 20.66 -19.28
CA VAL A 113 -1.07 21.63 -20.30
C VAL A 113 -0.59 22.90 -19.60
N SER A 114 0.64 23.33 -19.87
CA SER A 114 1.18 24.57 -19.32
C SER A 114 2.42 25.07 -20.04
N ASP A 115 2.65 26.38 -19.99
CA ASP A 115 3.88 27.06 -20.39
C ASP A 115 4.93 27.14 -19.27
N HIS A 116 4.57 26.74 -18.04
CA HIS A 116 5.47 26.76 -16.89
C HIS A 116 6.59 25.72 -17.01
N ARG A 117 7.83 26.17 -16.85
CA ARG A 117 9.03 25.32 -16.83
C ARG A 117 9.52 25.09 -15.41
N GLY A 118 9.80 23.84 -15.06
CA GLY A 118 10.35 23.44 -13.76
C GLY A 118 9.35 23.40 -12.59
N LEU A 119 8.06 23.61 -12.84
CA LEU A 119 7.01 23.53 -11.80
C LEU A 119 6.46 22.11 -11.70
N TYR A 120 5.87 21.60 -12.78
CA TYR A 120 5.20 20.29 -12.77
C TYR A 120 6.19 19.12 -12.77
N GLU A 121 7.41 19.35 -13.23
CA GLU A 121 8.52 18.40 -13.13
C GLU A 121 8.85 18.09 -11.67
N LYS A 122 8.73 19.07 -10.76
CA LYS A 122 8.86 18.84 -9.31
C LYS A 122 7.75 17.95 -8.75
N TYR A 123 6.62 17.85 -9.46
CA TYR A 123 5.49 16.98 -9.11
C TYR A 123 5.51 15.66 -9.89
N GLY A 124 6.63 15.32 -10.53
CA GLY A 124 6.83 14.04 -11.21
C GLY A 124 6.27 13.96 -12.63
N PHE A 125 5.88 15.09 -13.23
CA PHE A 125 5.53 15.13 -14.63
C PHE A 125 6.78 15.24 -15.51
N ASN A 126 6.70 14.67 -16.72
CA ASN A 126 7.71 14.82 -17.75
C ASN A 126 7.07 15.49 -18.96
N LYS A 127 7.80 16.41 -19.60
CA LYS A 127 7.40 16.93 -20.91
C LYS A 127 7.36 15.76 -21.90
N ILE A 128 6.23 15.60 -22.58
CA ILE A 128 6.06 14.57 -23.61
C ILE A 128 5.79 15.15 -25.00
N ASP A 129 5.23 16.36 -25.07
CA ASP A 129 4.83 16.96 -26.35
C ASP A 129 4.68 18.50 -26.23
N GLU A 130 4.49 19.19 -27.35
CA GLU A 130 4.13 20.61 -27.45
C GLU A 130 3.03 20.80 -28.51
N SER A 131 2.05 21.66 -28.23
CA SER A 131 0.98 21.96 -29.20
C SER A 131 0.54 23.42 -29.11
N ILE A 132 -0.38 23.80 -29.99
CA ILE A 132 -0.98 25.13 -30.03
C ILE A 132 -2.35 25.08 -29.36
N ASP A 133 -2.57 25.96 -28.39
CA ASP A 133 -3.85 26.07 -27.70
C ASP A 133 -4.91 26.78 -28.56
N ILE A 134 -6.16 26.81 -28.07
CA ILE A 134 -7.28 27.50 -28.73
C ILE A 134 -7.06 29.02 -28.91
N LYS A 135 -6.10 29.62 -28.21
CA LYS A 135 -5.72 31.04 -28.32
C LYS A 135 -4.49 31.25 -29.21
N GLY A 136 -3.97 30.20 -29.87
CA GLY A 136 -2.80 30.28 -30.74
C GLY A 136 -1.46 30.30 -30.01
N ARG A 137 -1.43 30.03 -28.70
CA ARG A 137 -0.23 30.01 -27.87
C ARG A 137 0.41 28.63 -27.90
N ARG A 138 1.75 28.61 -27.86
CA ARG A 138 2.49 27.35 -27.73
C ARG A 138 2.50 26.91 -26.29
N GLU A 139 1.94 25.73 -26.04
CA GLU A 139 1.85 25.10 -24.73
C GLU A 139 2.70 23.82 -24.69
N THR A 140 3.15 23.44 -23.49
CA THR A 140 3.80 22.16 -23.26
C THR A 140 2.81 21.17 -22.68
N ILE A 141 2.82 19.94 -23.18
CA ILE A 141 2.05 18.83 -22.62
C ILE A 141 2.97 18.00 -21.74
N PHE A 142 2.59 17.93 -20.47
CA PHE A 142 3.26 17.19 -19.42
C PHE A 142 2.49 15.92 -19.11
N CYS A 143 3.19 14.81 -18.88
CA CYS A 143 2.60 13.54 -18.48
C CYS A 143 3.23 13.01 -17.18
N ARG A 144 2.38 12.54 -16.28
CA ARG A 144 2.77 11.76 -15.10
C ARG A 144 2.11 10.40 -15.18
N ALA A 145 2.94 9.36 -15.24
CA ALA A 145 2.45 7.98 -15.12
C ALA A 145 1.81 7.80 -13.74
N ILE A 146 0.57 7.33 -13.72
CA ILE A 146 -0.11 6.88 -12.51
C ILE A 146 0.50 5.53 -12.17
N LYS A 147 1.50 5.57 -11.30
CA LYS A 147 2.06 4.35 -10.74
C LYS A 147 0.96 3.69 -9.92
N GLU A 148 0.71 2.41 -10.16
CA GLU A 148 0.10 1.59 -9.13
C GLU A 148 0.96 1.74 -7.87
N LYS A 149 0.35 1.63 -6.70
CA LYS A 149 1.10 1.75 -5.45
C LYS A 149 2.02 0.52 -5.36
N THR A 150 3.22 0.63 -5.92
CA THR A 150 4.16 -0.48 -6.06
C THR A 150 4.94 -0.74 -4.78
N ASP A 151 4.99 0.25 -3.88
CA ASP A 151 5.86 0.19 -2.73
C ASP A 151 5.03 0.11 -1.45
N GLN A 152 4.02 -0.78 -1.47
CA GLN A 152 3.48 -1.29 -0.23
C GLN A 152 4.65 -1.91 0.53
N THR A 153 5.06 -1.30 1.64
CA THR A 153 6.16 -1.81 2.44
C THR A 153 5.70 -3.13 3.06
N VAL A 154 6.32 -4.24 2.63
CA VAL A 154 6.02 -5.58 3.12
C VAL A 154 7.29 -6.21 3.69
N PHE A 155 7.24 -6.58 4.96
CA PHE A 155 8.22 -7.40 5.63
C PHE A 155 7.71 -8.84 5.69
N LEU A 156 8.48 -9.80 5.19
CA LEU A 156 8.16 -11.21 5.30
C LEU A 156 9.22 -11.91 6.13
N THR A 157 8.83 -12.46 7.28
CA THR A 157 9.77 -13.05 8.23
C THR A 157 9.22 -14.33 8.87
N SER A 158 10.12 -15.13 9.43
CA SER A 158 9.78 -16.31 10.22
C SER A 158 9.19 -15.94 11.59
N LYS A 159 9.76 -14.93 12.26
CA LYS A 159 9.36 -14.44 13.58
C LYS A 159 9.85 -13.02 13.80
N ILE A 160 9.24 -12.30 14.75
CA ILE A 160 9.61 -10.92 15.10
C ILE A 160 10.08 -10.76 16.55
N CYS A 161 9.86 -11.76 17.41
CA CYS A 161 10.27 -11.76 18.81
C CYS A 161 10.86 -13.11 19.18
N GLU A 162 11.76 -13.11 20.15
CA GLU A 162 12.11 -14.32 20.91
C GLU A 162 11.12 -14.50 22.06
N LYS A 163 10.63 -15.73 22.22
CA LYS A 163 9.82 -16.11 23.38
C LYS A 163 10.73 -16.14 24.60
N GLN A 164 10.36 -15.43 25.66
CA GLN A 164 10.95 -15.59 26.98
C GLN A 164 9.90 -16.12 27.94
N GLU A 165 10.32 -16.96 28.88
CA GLU A 165 9.51 -17.31 30.04
C GLU A 165 9.99 -16.49 31.22
N LEU A 166 9.09 -15.74 31.83
CA LEU A 166 9.30 -15.04 33.11
C LEU A 166 8.25 -15.57 34.09
N ASP A 167 8.70 -16.15 35.19
CA ASP A 167 7.86 -16.67 36.28
C ASP A 167 6.73 -17.62 35.81
N GLY A 168 7.03 -18.52 34.87
CA GLY A 168 6.07 -19.51 34.35
C GLY A 168 4.97 -18.93 33.46
N LYS A 169 5.08 -17.66 33.05
CA LYS A 169 4.21 -17.01 32.07
C LYS A 169 5.00 -16.66 30.81
N LEU A 170 4.36 -16.83 29.65
CA LEU A 170 4.90 -16.40 28.37
C LEU A 170 5.01 -14.88 28.37
N ALA A 171 6.25 -14.36 28.34
CA ALA A 171 6.54 -12.94 28.21
C ALA A 171 7.29 -12.72 26.89
N LEU A 172 6.78 -11.88 26.01
CA LEU A 172 7.54 -11.51 24.83
C LEU A 172 8.64 -10.51 25.21
N SER A 173 9.82 -10.74 24.65
CA SER A 173 10.87 -9.74 24.64
C SER A 173 10.55 -8.64 23.62
N LYS A 174 11.30 -7.53 23.66
CA LYS A 174 11.28 -6.51 22.60
C LYS A 174 11.38 -7.16 21.21
N LEU A 175 10.83 -6.51 20.19
CA LEU A 175 11.02 -6.95 18.80
C LEU A 175 12.52 -7.16 18.52
N SER A 176 12.85 -8.26 17.82
CA SER A 176 14.22 -8.57 17.42
C SER A 176 14.74 -7.48 16.48
N ASN A 177 16.00 -7.12 16.64
CA ASN A 177 16.72 -6.24 15.70
C ASN A 177 17.78 -7.00 14.90
N GLU A 178 17.68 -8.33 14.83
CA GLU A 178 18.52 -9.13 13.94
C GLU A 178 18.40 -8.64 12.50
N ASN A 179 19.54 -8.54 11.83
CA ASN A 179 19.66 -7.99 10.48
C ASN A 179 18.98 -6.61 10.32
N GLY A 180 18.94 -5.80 11.39
CA GLY A 180 18.37 -4.45 11.41
C GLY A 180 16.84 -4.40 11.25
N PHE A 181 16.13 -5.49 11.55
CA PHE A 181 14.68 -5.59 11.34
C PHE A 181 13.90 -4.45 12.02
N LEU A 182 14.08 -4.26 13.33
CA LEU A 182 13.36 -3.25 14.10
C LEU A 182 13.69 -1.83 13.63
N ASP A 183 14.96 -1.55 13.36
CA ASP A 183 15.39 -0.24 12.86
C ASP A 183 14.77 0.07 11.49
N ASN A 184 14.74 -0.92 10.60
CA ASN A 184 14.11 -0.77 9.30
C ASN A 184 12.60 -0.64 9.42
N LEU A 185 11.94 -1.39 10.31
CA LEU A 185 10.51 -1.25 10.57
C LEU A 185 10.17 0.16 11.07
N LYS A 186 10.91 0.68 12.07
CA LYS A 186 10.69 2.02 12.63
C LYS A 186 10.78 3.12 11.56
N LYS A 187 11.70 3.01 10.60
CA LYS A 187 11.83 3.97 9.47
C LYS A 187 10.60 4.00 8.56
N GLN A 188 9.82 2.92 8.52
CA GLN A 188 8.67 2.78 7.62
C GLN A 188 7.35 3.23 8.27
N ILE A 189 7.31 3.26 9.60
CA ILE A 189 6.13 3.70 10.37
C ILE A 189 6.08 5.24 10.35
N LYS A 190 5.08 5.80 9.65
CA LYS A 190 4.92 7.25 9.47
C LYS A 190 4.13 7.93 10.60
N THR A 191 3.20 7.19 11.19
CA THR A 191 2.30 7.63 12.27
C THR A 191 2.17 6.52 13.30
N GLN A 192 1.61 6.78 14.49
CA GLN A 192 1.34 5.75 15.50
C GLN A 192 -0.13 5.81 15.96
N ASN A 193 -1.05 5.80 14.98
CA ASN A 193 -2.49 5.87 15.22
C ASN A 193 -3.05 4.49 15.59
N THR A 194 -3.02 3.54 14.66
CA THR A 194 -3.64 2.22 14.85
C THR A 194 -2.67 1.09 14.50
N PHE A 195 -2.45 0.19 15.45
CA PHE A 195 -1.86 -1.12 15.20
C PHE A 195 -2.98 -2.14 14.92
N VAL A 196 -2.80 -2.95 13.88
CA VAL A 196 -3.74 -4.04 13.54
C VAL A 196 -3.02 -5.38 13.48
N MET A 197 -3.47 -6.34 14.28
CA MET A 197 -3.07 -7.75 14.15
C MET A 197 -4.16 -8.51 13.38
N VAL A 198 -3.80 -9.17 12.29
CA VAL A 198 -4.72 -10.04 11.53
C VAL A 198 -4.52 -11.47 11.98
N ALA A 199 -5.60 -12.10 12.42
CA ALA A 199 -5.57 -13.44 13.00
C ALA A 199 -5.17 -14.53 11.98
N SER A 200 -4.55 -15.60 12.48
CA SER A 200 -4.35 -16.83 11.69
C SER A 200 -5.57 -17.75 11.76
N ASP A 201 -6.14 -17.94 12.95
CA ASP A 201 -7.43 -18.60 13.15
C ASP A 201 -8.46 -17.51 13.47
N PRO A 202 -9.38 -17.21 12.54
CA PRO A 202 -10.32 -16.12 12.72
C PRO A 202 -11.44 -16.43 13.72
N THR A 203 -11.52 -17.65 14.25
CA THR A 203 -12.54 -18.08 15.24
C THR A 203 -12.02 -18.13 16.67
N ALA A 204 -10.70 -18.15 16.87
CA ALA A 204 -10.08 -18.27 18.19
C ALA A 204 -9.99 -16.93 18.94
N TYR A 205 -11.13 -16.30 19.23
CA TYR A 205 -11.21 -14.92 19.73
C TYR A 205 -10.38 -14.67 20.98
N GLU A 206 -10.49 -15.51 22.02
CA GLU A 206 -9.76 -15.33 23.28
C GLU A 206 -8.24 -15.40 23.06
N LYS A 207 -7.81 -16.33 22.19
CA LYS A 207 -6.40 -16.52 21.85
C LYS A 207 -5.88 -15.33 21.03
N ASN A 208 -6.69 -14.83 20.11
CA ASN A 208 -6.34 -13.66 19.31
C ASN A 208 -6.21 -12.40 20.19
N ASP A 209 -7.09 -12.22 21.17
CA ASP A 209 -6.99 -11.11 22.13
C ASP A 209 -5.74 -11.23 23.01
N GLN A 210 -5.39 -12.45 23.43
CA GLN A 210 -4.13 -12.71 24.14
C GLN A 210 -2.89 -12.36 23.29
N PHE A 211 -2.86 -12.78 22.02
CA PHE A 211 -1.76 -12.43 21.12
C PHE A 211 -1.67 -10.93 20.89
N LEU A 212 -2.79 -10.23 20.75
CA LEU A 212 -2.81 -8.77 20.63
C LEU A 212 -2.17 -8.08 21.85
N GLN A 213 -2.43 -8.59 23.07
CA GLN A 213 -1.79 -8.06 24.27
C GLN A 213 -0.29 -8.32 24.30
N LEU A 214 0.16 -9.51 23.86
CA LEU A 214 1.57 -9.85 23.78
C LEU A 214 2.29 -8.97 22.74
N ASP A 215 1.71 -8.79 21.56
CA ASP A 215 2.24 -7.89 20.53
C ASP A 215 2.32 -6.46 21.04
N ARG A 216 1.28 -5.98 21.76
CA ARG A 216 1.30 -4.66 22.40
C ARG A 216 2.46 -4.50 23.38
N GLN A 217 2.73 -5.51 24.21
CA GLN A 217 3.86 -5.50 25.14
C GLN A 217 5.19 -5.45 24.39
N ALA A 218 5.38 -6.30 23.39
CA ALA A 218 6.61 -6.33 22.59
C ALA A 218 6.86 -5.00 21.85
N LEU A 219 5.81 -4.40 21.28
CA LEU A 219 5.88 -3.08 20.64
C LEU A 219 6.24 -1.98 21.64
N THR A 220 5.65 -2.01 22.84
CA THR A 220 5.94 -1.05 23.92
C THR A 220 7.40 -1.14 24.36
N LEU A 221 7.93 -2.36 24.53
CA LEU A 221 9.34 -2.61 24.83
C LEU A 221 10.30 -2.23 23.69
N SER A 222 9.76 -1.95 22.51
CA SER A 222 10.47 -1.50 21.32
C SER A 222 10.24 -0.02 21.00
N ASP A 223 9.72 0.78 21.93
CA ASP A 223 9.41 2.21 21.77
C ASP A 223 8.41 2.51 20.63
N LEU A 224 7.44 1.61 20.43
CA LEU A 224 6.33 1.78 19.50
C LEU A 224 5.01 1.82 20.29
N HIS A 225 4.36 2.98 20.30
CA HIS A 225 3.16 3.24 21.11
C HIS A 225 2.01 3.73 20.22
N PHE A 226 1.06 2.84 19.93
CA PHE A 226 -0.09 3.17 19.10
C PHE A 226 -1.26 3.66 19.96
N GLN A 227 -2.08 4.57 19.42
CA GLN A 227 -3.30 5.04 20.11
C GLN A 227 -4.36 3.94 20.21
N LYS A 228 -4.43 3.05 19.21
CA LYS A 228 -5.37 1.92 19.14
C LYS A 228 -4.65 0.62 18.78
N TYR A 229 -5.11 -0.47 19.37
CA TYR A 229 -4.68 -1.83 19.08
C TYR A 229 -5.91 -2.64 18.71
N LEU A 230 -5.98 -3.13 17.49
CA LEU A 230 -7.12 -3.84 16.95
C LEU A 230 -6.71 -5.23 16.46
N VAL A 231 -7.66 -6.13 16.49
CA VAL A 231 -7.57 -7.46 15.89
C VAL A 231 -8.56 -7.56 14.74
N LEU A 232 -8.13 -8.10 13.61
CA LEU A 232 -8.97 -8.44 12.47
C LEU A 232 -9.20 -9.96 12.46
N ASP A 233 -10.42 -10.37 12.75
CA ASP A 233 -10.88 -11.76 12.78
C ASP A 233 -12.39 -11.85 12.44
N ASN A 234 -13.07 -12.97 12.73
CA ASN A 234 -14.48 -13.12 12.36
C ASN A 234 -15.43 -12.15 13.07
N ARG A 235 -15.03 -11.48 14.16
CA ARG A 235 -15.86 -10.47 14.84
C ARG A 235 -16.09 -9.23 13.98
N ASN A 236 -15.19 -8.94 13.04
CA ASN A 236 -15.21 -7.72 12.23
C ASN A 236 -14.83 -7.94 10.75
N LYS A 237 -14.92 -9.19 10.27
CA LYS A 237 -14.62 -9.60 8.89
C LYS A 237 -15.38 -8.83 7.80
N ASP A 238 -16.58 -8.32 8.11
CA ASP A 238 -17.38 -7.53 7.15
C ASP A 238 -17.05 -6.03 7.19
N LYS A 239 -16.13 -5.61 8.08
CA LYS A 239 -15.75 -4.21 8.34
C LYS A 239 -14.25 -3.97 8.14
N VAL A 240 -13.59 -4.74 7.27
CA VAL A 240 -12.13 -4.70 7.05
C VAL A 240 -11.63 -3.28 6.78
N LYS A 241 -12.30 -2.52 5.91
CA LYS A 241 -11.93 -1.13 5.61
C LYS A 241 -11.94 -0.22 6.84
N THR A 242 -12.90 -0.42 7.74
CA THR A 242 -12.98 0.34 9.00
C THR A 242 -11.89 -0.08 9.99
N VAL A 243 -11.58 -1.38 10.06
CA VAL A 243 -10.52 -1.89 10.95
C VAL A 243 -9.15 -1.40 10.51
N LEU A 244 -8.91 -1.33 9.20
CA LEU A 244 -7.65 -0.85 8.62
C LEU A 244 -7.60 0.68 8.46
N ASP A 245 -8.64 1.41 8.86
CA ASP A 245 -8.66 2.87 8.77
C ASP A 245 -7.58 3.47 9.67
N GLN A 246 -6.78 4.37 9.09
CA GLN A 246 -5.62 4.98 9.76
C GLN A 246 -4.64 3.96 10.37
N ALA A 247 -4.56 2.75 9.80
CA ALA A 247 -3.55 1.79 10.18
C ALA A 247 -2.15 2.38 9.99
N SER A 248 -1.32 2.22 11.01
CA SER A 248 0.07 2.67 11.08
C SER A 248 1.05 1.50 11.01
N LEU A 249 0.60 0.30 11.38
CA LEU A 249 1.31 -0.96 11.26
C LEU A 249 0.29 -2.10 11.21
N VAL A 250 0.45 -3.01 10.26
CA VAL A 250 -0.34 -4.25 10.18
C VAL A 250 0.57 -5.46 10.33
N ILE A 251 0.22 -6.37 11.24
CA ILE A 251 0.89 -7.66 11.40
C ILE A 251 -0.06 -8.78 11.01
N LEU A 252 0.39 -9.67 10.13
CA LEU A 252 -0.29 -10.92 9.80
C LEU A 252 0.32 -12.03 10.66
N ALA A 253 -0.48 -12.57 11.59
CA ALA A 253 -0.01 -13.53 12.58
C ALA A 253 0.50 -14.83 11.93
N GLY A 254 1.39 -15.54 12.62
CA GLY A 254 1.75 -16.91 12.29
C GLY A 254 0.70 -17.92 12.77
N GLY A 255 0.64 -19.10 12.14
CA GLY A 255 -0.27 -20.17 12.53
C GLY A 255 -0.47 -21.19 11.41
N ASN A 256 -1.72 -21.63 11.19
CA ASN A 256 -2.07 -22.57 10.14
C ASN A 256 -2.13 -21.86 8.78
N THR A 257 -1.25 -22.25 7.85
CA THR A 257 -1.15 -21.60 6.54
C THR A 257 -2.45 -21.68 5.74
N TYR A 258 -3.11 -22.85 5.73
CA TYR A 258 -4.29 -23.12 4.92
C TYR A 258 -5.53 -22.38 5.47
N GLU A 259 -5.82 -22.50 6.76
CA GLU A 259 -6.99 -21.85 7.38
C GLU A 259 -6.89 -20.33 7.28
N GLN A 260 -5.69 -19.78 7.53
CA GLN A 260 -5.44 -18.35 7.37
C GLN A 260 -5.62 -17.90 5.91
N ASN A 261 -5.14 -18.70 4.95
CA ASN A 261 -5.32 -18.41 3.52
C ASN A 261 -6.80 -18.31 3.15
N GLN A 262 -7.63 -19.24 3.63
CA GLN A 262 -9.08 -19.20 3.41
C GLN A 262 -9.72 -17.94 4.01
N PHE A 263 -9.31 -17.55 5.22
CA PHE A 263 -9.80 -16.33 5.84
C PHE A 263 -9.42 -15.07 5.05
N PHE A 264 -8.15 -14.95 4.66
CA PHE A 264 -7.66 -13.79 3.89
C PHE A 264 -8.35 -13.67 2.53
N SER A 265 -8.61 -14.80 1.87
CA SER A 265 -9.37 -14.84 0.62
C SER A 265 -10.84 -14.45 0.82
N THR A 266 -11.47 -14.92 1.90
CA THR A 266 -12.89 -14.64 2.20
C THR A 266 -13.15 -13.15 2.38
N ILE A 267 -12.20 -12.43 2.97
CA ILE A 267 -12.33 -10.98 3.26
C ILE A 267 -11.64 -10.09 2.22
N ASP A 268 -11.18 -10.66 1.09
CA ASP A 268 -10.46 -9.93 0.03
C ASP A 268 -9.26 -9.11 0.56
N LEU A 269 -8.58 -9.63 1.59
CA LEU A 269 -7.62 -8.86 2.40
C LEU A 269 -6.52 -8.20 1.56
N GLY A 270 -6.00 -8.90 0.55
CA GLY A 270 -4.96 -8.39 -0.33
C GLY A 270 -5.34 -7.09 -1.05
N LYS A 271 -6.61 -6.92 -1.45
CA LYS A 271 -7.09 -5.67 -2.08
C LYS A 271 -7.06 -4.52 -1.08
N HIS A 272 -7.51 -4.77 0.15
CA HIS A 272 -7.53 -3.77 1.22
C HIS A 272 -6.11 -3.36 1.63
N LEU A 273 -5.21 -4.34 1.79
CA LEU A 273 -3.82 -4.09 2.15
C LEU A 273 -3.05 -3.29 1.08
N LYS A 274 -3.32 -3.50 -0.22
CA LYS A 274 -2.73 -2.68 -1.30
C LYS A 274 -3.19 -1.21 -1.28
N SER A 275 -4.29 -0.91 -0.60
CA SER A 275 -4.89 0.43 -0.57
C SER A 275 -4.44 1.30 0.61
N ILE A 276 -3.83 0.73 1.65
CA ILE A 276 -3.40 1.47 2.84
C ILE A 276 -1.93 1.90 2.75
N ASP A 277 -1.51 2.89 3.55
CA ASP A 277 -0.16 3.48 3.52
C ASP A 277 0.64 3.26 4.79
N CYS A 278 0.84 2.01 5.16
CA CYS A 278 1.63 1.62 6.32
C CYS A 278 2.40 0.32 6.07
N PRO A 279 3.48 0.04 6.81
CA PRO A 279 4.17 -1.24 6.72
C PRO A 279 3.25 -2.41 7.11
N ILE A 280 3.39 -3.50 6.35
CA ILE A 280 2.76 -4.79 6.61
C ILE A 280 3.87 -5.78 6.96
N VAL A 281 3.69 -6.52 8.04
CA VAL A 281 4.63 -7.57 8.46
C VAL A 281 3.91 -8.91 8.45
N GLY A 282 4.29 -9.78 7.54
CA GLY A 282 3.85 -11.18 7.54
C GLY A 282 4.78 -12.03 8.39
N ILE A 283 4.21 -12.82 9.30
CA ILE A 283 4.96 -13.72 10.18
C ILE A 283 4.61 -15.17 9.84
N SER A 284 5.61 -16.01 9.56
CA SER A 284 5.43 -17.44 9.30
C SER A 284 4.36 -17.69 8.22
N ALA A 285 3.25 -18.35 8.54
CA ALA A 285 2.08 -18.48 7.65
C ALA A 285 1.62 -17.15 7.02
N GLY A 286 1.58 -16.07 7.80
CA GLY A 286 1.21 -14.74 7.31
C GLY A 286 2.21 -14.22 6.28
N ALA A 287 3.49 -14.55 6.45
CA ALA A 287 4.56 -14.21 5.52
C ALA A 287 4.38 -14.94 4.17
N MET A 288 4.05 -16.23 4.24
CA MET A 288 3.79 -17.04 3.04
C MET A 288 2.55 -16.53 2.29
N ASN A 289 1.45 -16.26 3.01
CA ASN A 289 0.18 -15.81 2.44
C ASN A 289 0.23 -14.42 1.77
N CYS A 290 1.28 -13.63 1.99
CA CYS A 290 1.54 -12.39 1.26
C CYS A 290 1.87 -12.61 -0.22
N GLY A 291 2.45 -13.76 -0.57
CA GLY A 291 2.88 -14.09 -1.93
C GLY A 291 1.70 -14.20 -2.91
N GLU A 292 1.98 -14.21 -4.20
CA GLU A 292 1.01 -14.63 -5.21
C GLU A 292 0.75 -16.14 -5.16
N ILE A 293 1.79 -16.90 -4.85
CA ILE A 293 1.79 -18.36 -4.71
C ILE A 293 2.29 -18.73 -3.32
N VAL A 294 1.62 -19.70 -2.69
CA VAL A 294 1.92 -20.17 -1.33
C VAL A 294 2.21 -21.67 -1.36
N ILE A 295 3.32 -22.08 -0.74
CA ILE A 295 3.74 -23.49 -0.63
C ILE A 295 3.27 -24.06 0.71
N ASN A 296 2.10 -24.69 0.72
CA ASN A 296 1.42 -25.22 1.90
C ASN A 296 2.04 -26.56 2.39
N SER A 297 3.37 -26.63 2.49
CA SER A 297 4.08 -27.88 2.78
C SER A 297 3.82 -28.43 4.18
N SER A 298 3.75 -27.57 5.20
CA SER A 298 3.57 -27.99 6.60
C SER A 298 2.19 -28.57 6.90
N GLU A 299 1.14 -28.00 6.31
CA GLU A 299 -0.22 -28.48 6.49
C GLU A 299 -0.47 -29.71 5.62
N LYS A 300 0.03 -29.72 4.38
CA LYS A 300 -0.10 -30.88 3.49
C LYS A 300 0.66 -32.11 3.99
N SER A 301 1.81 -31.95 4.63
CA SER A 301 2.54 -33.09 5.21
C SER A 301 1.75 -33.75 6.35
N LYS A 302 0.92 -32.99 7.06
CA LYS A 302 0.04 -33.49 8.13
C LYS A 302 -1.29 -34.03 7.60
N ASN A 303 -1.83 -33.43 6.54
CA ASN A 303 -3.06 -33.85 5.89
C ASN A 303 -2.87 -33.92 4.36
N PRO A 304 -2.70 -35.13 3.80
CA PRO A 304 -2.46 -35.33 2.37
C PRO A 304 -3.53 -34.76 1.43
N ASP A 305 -4.77 -34.61 1.91
CA ASP A 305 -5.89 -34.09 1.12
C ASP A 305 -5.79 -32.58 0.88
N LEU A 306 -5.00 -31.86 1.67
CA LEU A 306 -4.80 -30.43 1.48
C LEU A 306 -3.95 -30.15 0.23
N PRO A 307 -4.22 -29.06 -0.51
CA PRO A 307 -3.43 -28.67 -1.67
C PRO A 307 -2.01 -28.25 -1.25
N LEU A 308 -1.01 -28.54 -2.11
CA LEU A 308 0.37 -28.10 -1.91
C LEU A 308 0.54 -26.62 -2.30
N ILE A 309 -0.13 -26.21 -3.37
CA ILE A 309 -0.03 -24.87 -3.92
C ILE A 309 -1.36 -24.16 -3.67
N LEU A 310 -1.31 -23.02 -3.00
CA LEU A 310 -2.46 -22.13 -2.80
C LEU A 310 -2.22 -20.81 -3.54
N LYS A 311 -3.30 -20.15 -3.91
CA LYS A 311 -3.28 -18.75 -4.35
C LYS A 311 -3.16 -17.87 -3.10
N GLY A 312 -2.15 -17.02 -3.05
CA GLY A 312 -1.99 -16.06 -1.95
C GLY A 312 -2.62 -14.70 -2.26
N MET A 313 -2.37 -13.71 -1.39
CA MET A 313 -2.93 -12.36 -1.53
C MET A 313 -2.32 -11.56 -2.68
N GLY A 314 -1.13 -11.93 -3.15
CA GLY A 314 -0.42 -11.23 -4.22
C GLY A 314 -0.03 -9.80 -3.85
N ILE A 315 0.28 -9.54 -2.57
CA ILE A 315 0.86 -8.27 -2.12
C ILE A 315 2.40 -8.29 -2.18
N SER A 316 2.99 -9.48 -2.32
CA SER A 316 4.39 -9.71 -2.69
C SER A 316 4.45 -10.64 -3.90
N GLN A 317 5.41 -10.40 -4.78
CA GLN A 317 5.69 -11.26 -5.94
C GLN A 317 6.51 -12.51 -5.57
N TYR A 318 7.09 -12.55 -4.37
CA TYR A 318 8.01 -13.61 -3.98
C TYR A 318 7.28 -14.76 -3.28
N THR A 319 7.62 -15.98 -3.66
CA THR A 319 7.21 -17.19 -2.95
C THR A 319 8.23 -17.49 -1.87
N ILE A 320 7.85 -17.32 -0.61
CA ILE A 320 8.76 -17.54 0.52
C ILE A 320 8.41 -18.81 1.30
N VAL A 321 9.42 -19.43 1.91
CA VAL A 321 9.25 -20.48 2.92
C VAL A 321 10.03 -20.09 4.17
N PRO A 322 9.36 -19.70 5.27
CA PRO A 322 10.01 -19.35 6.53
C PRO A 322 10.46 -20.59 7.31
N HIS A 323 11.24 -20.37 8.37
CA HIS A 323 11.76 -21.40 9.27
C HIS A 323 12.57 -22.49 8.54
N PHE A 324 13.33 -22.13 7.50
CA PHE A 324 13.91 -23.12 6.60
C PHE A 324 14.82 -24.13 7.32
N GLU A 325 15.54 -23.72 8.36
CA GLU A 325 16.36 -24.59 9.19
C GLU A 325 15.56 -25.68 9.93
N LYS A 326 14.29 -25.41 10.24
CA LYS A 326 13.36 -26.40 10.80
C LYS A 326 12.76 -27.27 9.71
N LYS A 327 12.41 -26.67 8.55
CA LYS A 327 11.91 -27.40 7.38
C LYS A 327 12.90 -28.46 6.92
N GLN A 328 14.19 -28.13 6.87
CA GLN A 328 15.26 -29.06 6.51
C GLN A 328 15.33 -30.31 7.39
N LYS A 329 14.85 -30.24 8.63
CA LYS A 329 14.80 -31.37 9.56
C LYS A 329 13.54 -32.23 9.40
N ASN A 330 12.57 -31.80 8.59
CA ASN A 330 11.35 -32.53 8.28
C ASN A 330 11.39 -33.07 6.83
N PRO A 331 11.68 -34.37 6.62
CA PRO A 331 11.79 -34.96 5.27
C PRO A 331 10.52 -34.83 4.43
N ASP A 332 9.33 -34.93 5.03
CA ASP A 332 8.06 -34.86 4.31
C ASP A 332 7.80 -33.46 3.77
N GLU A 333 8.07 -32.43 4.59
CA GLU A 333 7.95 -31.04 4.17
C GLU A 333 9.01 -30.70 3.10
N MET A 334 10.25 -31.17 3.27
CA MET A 334 11.30 -30.95 2.27
C MET A 334 10.96 -31.58 0.93
N LYS A 335 10.43 -32.81 0.91
CA LYS A 335 10.00 -33.47 -0.32
C LYS A 335 8.97 -32.61 -1.08
N LEU A 336 8.00 -32.04 -0.36
CA LEU A 336 6.97 -31.17 -0.93
C LEU A 336 7.54 -29.83 -1.43
N ILE A 337 8.46 -29.22 -0.68
CA ILE A 337 9.12 -27.97 -1.10
C ILE A 337 9.97 -28.20 -2.36
N ILE A 338 10.75 -29.29 -2.41
CA ILE A 338 11.54 -29.66 -3.59
C ILE A 338 10.64 -29.95 -4.80
N GLN A 339 9.51 -30.65 -4.59
CA GLN A 339 8.51 -30.89 -5.64
C GLN A 339 7.97 -29.57 -6.21
N ALA A 340 7.60 -28.60 -5.36
CA ALA A 340 7.12 -27.30 -5.81
C ALA A 340 8.22 -26.52 -6.55
N SER A 341 9.47 -26.57 -6.07
CA SER A 341 10.61 -25.84 -6.66
C SER A 341 10.91 -26.20 -8.11
N GLN A 342 10.41 -27.33 -8.61
CA GLN A 342 10.57 -27.74 -10.01
C GLN A 342 9.97 -26.74 -11.00
N LYS A 343 8.94 -25.99 -10.57
CA LYS A 343 8.18 -25.07 -11.43
C LYS A 343 8.32 -23.60 -11.06
N MET A 344 8.87 -23.28 -9.89
CA MET A 344 8.93 -21.92 -9.37
C MET A 344 10.12 -21.72 -8.44
N LYS A 345 10.58 -20.47 -8.35
CA LYS A 345 11.61 -20.06 -7.39
C LYS A 345 10.98 -19.96 -6.01
N ILE A 346 11.64 -20.54 -5.01
CA ILE A 346 11.24 -20.46 -3.60
C ILE A 346 12.38 -19.83 -2.82
N TYR A 347 12.08 -18.76 -2.09
CA TYR A 347 13.03 -18.08 -1.21
C TYR A 347 12.86 -18.61 0.21
N ALA A 348 13.75 -19.50 0.60
CA ALA A 348 13.70 -20.18 1.88
C ALA A 348 14.49 -19.37 2.91
N VAL A 349 13.77 -18.76 3.85
CA VAL A 349 14.29 -17.79 4.82
C VAL A 349 14.42 -18.46 6.18
N GLN A 350 15.57 -18.27 6.85
CA GLN A 350 15.78 -18.80 8.20
C GLN A 350 15.22 -17.86 9.27
N ASP A 351 15.06 -18.37 10.49
CA ASP A 351 14.79 -17.53 11.67
C ASP A 351 15.82 -16.38 11.78
N GLY A 352 15.37 -15.19 12.21
CA GLY A 352 16.21 -13.98 12.30
C GLY A 352 16.38 -13.21 10.99
N SER A 353 15.96 -13.78 9.86
CA SER A 353 16.11 -13.20 8.52
C SER A 353 14.76 -12.78 7.95
N TYR A 354 14.74 -11.81 7.03
CA TYR A 354 13.49 -11.30 6.45
C TYR A 354 13.68 -10.78 5.03
N LEU A 355 12.58 -10.73 4.29
CA LEU A 355 12.46 -9.99 3.03
C LEU A 355 11.78 -8.65 3.32
N LEU A 356 12.37 -7.54 2.88
CA LEU A 356 11.74 -6.23 2.84
C LEU A 356 11.59 -5.82 1.37
N ASN A 357 10.35 -5.84 0.88
CA ASN A 357 10.01 -5.66 -0.53
C ASN A 357 10.82 -6.62 -1.42
N ASP A 358 11.87 -6.11 -2.08
CA ASP A 358 12.73 -6.84 -3.01
C ASP A 358 14.11 -7.19 -2.40
N THR A 359 14.39 -6.82 -1.14
CA THR A 359 15.71 -7.03 -0.51
C THR A 359 15.62 -8.03 0.64
N ILE A 360 16.42 -9.09 0.56
CA ILE A 360 16.65 -10.04 1.65
C ILE A 360 17.65 -9.43 2.64
N TYR A 361 17.38 -9.59 3.93
CA TYR A 361 18.27 -9.28 5.04
C TYR A 361 18.49 -10.54 5.86
N GLY A 362 19.74 -11.01 5.93
CA GLY A 362 20.11 -12.25 6.61
C GLY A 362 20.05 -13.50 5.73
N ARG A 363 19.99 -14.66 6.40
CA ARG A 363 20.15 -15.97 5.77
C ARG A 363 18.94 -16.36 4.91
N CYS A 364 19.19 -16.50 3.61
CA CYS A 364 18.24 -17.02 2.63
C CYS A 364 18.91 -17.98 1.63
N ASP A 365 18.19 -19.06 1.32
CA ASP A 365 18.53 -20.02 0.28
C ASP A 365 17.47 -19.96 -0.83
N LEU A 366 17.89 -19.90 -2.09
CA LEU A 366 17.02 -20.06 -3.25
C LEU A 366 16.88 -21.55 -3.56
N ILE A 367 15.63 -22.02 -3.66
CA ILE A 367 15.30 -23.36 -4.11
C ILE A 367 14.63 -23.26 -5.48
N TYR A 368 15.28 -23.83 -6.49
CA TYR A 368 14.76 -23.83 -7.86
C TYR A 368 15.27 -25.05 -8.63
N GLN A 369 14.37 -25.69 -9.40
CA GLN A 369 14.68 -26.93 -10.15
C GLN A 369 15.30 -28.02 -9.25
N GLY A 370 14.82 -28.12 -8.01
CA GLY A 370 15.31 -29.07 -7.00
C GLY A 370 16.70 -28.76 -6.43
N LYS A 371 17.35 -27.67 -6.85
CA LYS A 371 18.64 -27.24 -6.30
C LYS A 371 18.43 -26.19 -5.21
N ILE A 372 19.13 -26.36 -4.09
CA ILE A 372 19.19 -25.38 -3.01
C ILE A 372 20.50 -24.60 -3.17
N THR A 373 20.43 -23.28 -3.25
CA THR A 373 21.60 -22.41 -3.41
C THR A 373 21.50 -21.27 -2.42
N LYS A 374 22.49 -21.14 -1.54
CA LYS A 374 22.59 -19.98 -0.65
C LYS A 374 22.75 -18.70 -1.47
N ILE A 375 21.92 -17.69 -1.21
CA ILE A 375 21.99 -16.39 -1.91
C ILE A 375 22.30 -15.21 -0.98
N CYS A 376 22.12 -15.36 0.33
CA CYS A 376 22.45 -14.35 1.33
C CYS A 376 22.77 -15.02 2.67
N ASP A 377 23.73 -14.51 3.44
CA ASP A 377 24.08 -15.01 4.77
C ASP A 377 23.71 -14.05 5.91
N ILE A 378 23.84 -14.51 7.16
CA ILE A 378 23.59 -13.69 8.36
C ILE A 378 24.47 -12.43 8.33
N GLY A 379 23.87 -11.26 8.60
CA GLY A 379 24.56 -9.97 8.57
C GLY A 379 24.71 -9.36 7.17
N GLU A 380 24.30 -10.08 6.11
CA GLU A 380 24.32 -9.59 4.73
C GLU A 380 22.94 -9.11 4.28
N SER A 381 22.91 -8.44 3.13
CA SER A 381 21.67 -8.16 2.40
C SER A 381 21.84 -8.47 0.92
N PHE A 382 20.75 -8.88 0.27
CA PHE A 382 20.76 -9.27 -1.14
C PHE A 382 19.52 -8.75 -1.86
N LEU A 383 19.72 -7.93 -2.89
CA LEU A 383 18.65 -7.40 -3.73
C LEU A 383 18.22 -8.44 -4.77
N LEU A 384 16.96 -8.87 -4.71
CA LEU A 384 16.35 -9.77 -5.68
C LEU A 384 16.07 -9.00 -6.97
N LYS A 385 16.69 -9.42 -8.08
CA LYS A 385 16.40 -8.85 -9.41
C LYS A 385 15.00 -9.30 -9.84
N LYS A 386 14.19 -8.33 -10.27
CA LYS A 386 12.86 -8.56 -10.87
C LYS A 386 12.96 -9.35 -12.16
#